data_AF-A0A1R2CRC8-F1
#
_entry.id   AF-A0A1R2CRC8-F1
#
_cell.length_a   1.000
_cell.length_b   1.000
_cell.length_c   1.000
_cell.angle_alpha   90.00
_cell.angle_beta   90.00
_cell.angle_gamma   90.00
#
_symmetry.space_group_name_H-M   'P 1'
#
loop_
_entity.id
_entity.type
_entity.pdbx_description
1 polymer ?
#
loop_
_entity_poly.entity_id
_entity_poly.type
_entity_poly.pdbx_seq_one_letter_code
_entity_poly.pdbx_strand_id
1 'polypeptide(L)'
;MDLLESELSVIKSSVIDSLLNSLDTGIFENRTSVAYVQAYSKVLEAADIDENCKYLYNYYKKIITDYTEKVVKRELLQLRGEELLKKLLLRWQNHKMLVYWMRKFFYFLDRYYIKNTNLPSLFLAGMTIFKSQVFNQIKVHLCNALIDQINNERNGAYIDINTIKETLLCFAQLGCDKFSIENTGGKFLWIGQPNLDLYHEEFENIFLEKTKEFYISKSQQWITSMSCPEYLHAVNQAFANEERRLQEYLEPCTKDPLMKIVINELVANNARAVLEMPGTGFEDMLKNGKIDELKLMFSIFRNHEPSLNIIAAKLSFYLETREGLIVNDPKLQEAMKEFTNRLSIFKDEIDEMIKYSFENHSLFQRLRDMSFQNFMNRCPYLAQYAASNCDHKMKKGLEDISE
;
A
#
# COMPACT_ATOMS: atom_id res chain seq x y z
N MET A 1 -16.92 43.08 32.34
CA MET A 1 -16.63 41.63 32.43
C MET A 1 -17.81 40.87 33.00
N ASP A 2 -18.32 41.22 34.18
CA ASP A 2 -19.42 40.48 34.85
C ASP A 2 -20.72 40.35 34.02
N LEU A 3 -21.11 41.38 33.26
CA LEU A 3 -22.27 41.32 32.37
C LEU A 3 -22.06 40.35 31.19
N LEU A 4 -20.86 40.38 30.61
CA LEU A 4 -20.48 39.56 29.45
C LEU A 4 -20.33 38.08 29.85
N GLU A 5 -19.85 37.81 31.06
CA GLU A 5 -19.83 36.45 31.62
C GLU A 5 -21.24 35.91 31.92
N SER A 6 -22.14 36.78 32.41
CA SER A 6 -23.56 36.44 32.59
C SER A 6 -24.24 36.09 31.27
N GLU A 7 -24.05 36.90 30.22
CA GLU A 7 -24.62 36.66 28.89
C GLU A 7 -24.10 35.37 28.24
N LEU A 8 -22.79 35.10 28.38
CA LEU A 8 -22.19 33.86 27.91
C LEU A 8 -22.64 32.64 28.70
N SER A 9 -22.95 32.78 30.00
CA SER A 9 -23.54 31.69 30.78
C SER A 9 -24.94 31.31 30.29
N VAL A 10 -25.71 32.27 29.78
CA VAL A 10 -27.03 32.04 29.18
C VAL A 10 -26.90 31.37 27.81
N ILE A 11 -25.94 31.79 26.97
CA ILE A 11 -25.66 31.10 25.70
C ILE A 11 -25.20 29.67 25.98
N LYS A 12 -24.36 29.48 27.00
CA LYS A 12 -23.84 28.18 27.40
C LYS A 12 -24.96 27.21 27.76
N SER A 13 -25.79 27.61 28.73
CA SER A 13 -26.89 26.78 29.24
C SER A 13 -28.01 26.55 28.22
N SER A 14 -28.24 27.50 27.30
CA SER A 14 -29.32 27.41 26.31
C SER A 14 -29.00 26.47 25.13
N VAL A 15 -27.79 26.60 24.56
CA VAL A 15 -27.47 25.95 23.28
C VAL A 15 -26.16 25.15 23.32
N ILE A 16 -25.13 25.62 24.03
CA ILE A 16 -23.81 24.96 24.01
C ILE A 16 -23.82 23.68 24.84
N ASP A 17 -24.42 23.67 26.03
CA ASP A 17 -24.50 22.47 26.88
C ASP A 17 -25.39 21.40 26.21
N SER A 18 -26.49 21.83 25.56
CA SER A 18 -27.29 20.94 24.72
C SER A 18 -26.47 20.36 23.54
N LEU A 19 -25.68 21.20 22.87
CA LEU A 19 -24.78 20.74 21.80
C LEU A 19 -23.78 19.72 22.32
N LEU A 20 -23.11 19.98 23.45
CA LEU A 20 -22.14 19.08 24.05
C LEU A 20 -22.78 17.74 24.44
N ASN A 21 -23.98 17.75 25.03
CA ASN A 21 -24.72 16.54 25.34
C ASN A 21 -25.10 15.76 24.07
N SER A 22 -25.48 16.47 23.00
CA SER A 22 -25.87 15.86 21.73
C SER A 22 -24.75 15.09 21.04
N LEU A 23 -23.48 15.39 21.35
CA LEU A 23 -22.35 14.69 20.77
C LEU A 23 -22.31 13.21 21.20
N ASP A 24 -22.75 12.91 22.41
CA ASP A 24 -22.80 11.53 22.92
C ASP A 24 -24.18 10.89 22.75
N THR A 25 -25.27 11.65 22.85
CA THR A 25 -26.64 11.13 22.76
C THR A 25 -27.19 11.07 21.34
N GLY A 26 -26.58 11.79 20.40
CA GLY A 26 -27.07 11.96 19.02
C GLY A 26 -28.30 12.86 18.90
N ILE A 27 -28.85 13.37 20.01
CA ILE A 27 -30.05 14.22 20.06
C ILE A 27 -29.62 15.64 20.36
N PHE A 28 -29.70 16.53 19.36
CA PHE A 28 -29.44 17.95 19.56
C PHE A 28 -30.74 18.68 19.93
N GLU A 29 -31.02 18.71 21.23
CA GLU A 29 -32.12 19.50 21.79
C GLU A 29 -31.89 20.99 21.47
N ASN A 30 -32.95 21.75 21.19
CA ASN A 30 -32.85 23.16 20.78
C ASN A 30 -32.13 23.45 19.45
N ARG A 31 -32.07 22.48 18.50
CA ARG A 31 -31.68 22.74 17.10
C ARG A 31 -32.75 23.52 16.31
N THR A 32 -33.27 24.61 16.88
CA THR A 32 -34.25 25.48 16.21
C THR A 32 -33.55 26.70 15.62
N SER A 33 -34.11 27.23 14.52
CA SER A 33 -33.67 28.52 13.96
C SER A 33 -33.75 29.65 15.00
N VAL A 34 -34.74 29.57 15.91
CA VAL A 34 -34.95 30.55 16.99
C VAL A 34 -33.81 30.52 18.00
N ALA A 35 -33.45 29.35 18.53
CA ALA A 35 -32.35 29.23 19.49
C ALA A 35 -31.00 29.64 18.87
N TYR A 36 -30.79 29.31 17.60
CA TYR A 36 -29.62 29.78 16.84
C TYR A 36 -29.56 31.30 16.73
N VAL A 37 -30.66 31.94 16.30
CA VAL A 37 -30.73 33.40 16.15
C VAL A 37 -30.52 34.09 17.50
N GLN A 38 -31.12 33.59 18.58
CA GLN A 38 -30.94 34.14 19.92
C GLN A 38 -29.48 34.06 20.38
N ALA A 39 -28.81 32.92 20.17
CA ALA A 39 -27.40 32.77 20.52
C ALA A 39 -26.51 33.69 19.67
N TYR A 40 -26.75 33.76 18.36
CA TYR A 40 -25.98 34.60 17.44
C TYR A 40 -26.16 36.10 17.71
N SER A 41 -27.39 36.56 17.96
CA SER A 41 -27.69 37.96 18.31
C SER A 41 -27.00 38.38 19.60
N LYS A 42 -26.98 37.52 20.63
CA LYS A 42 -26.25 37.81 21.87
C LYS A 42 -24.74 37.87 21.68
N VAL A 43 -24.17 36.99 20.84
CA VAL A 43 -22.74 37.07 20.49
C VAL A 43 -22.43 38.36 19.73
N LEU A 44 -23.36 38.84 18.89
CA LEU A 44 -23.23 40.10 18.18
C LEU A 44 -23.28 41.30 19.13
N GLU A 45 -24.24 41.33 20.06
CA GLU A 45 -24.37 42.37 21.10
C GLU A 45 -23.12 42.41 22.01
N ALA A 46 -22.55 41.26 22.34
CA ALA A 46 -21.32 41.20 23.14
C ALA A 46 -20.07 41.70 22.38
N ALA A 47 -20.11 41.77 21.04
CA ALA A 47 -18.95 42.03 20.18
C ALA A 47 -18.74 43.53 19.86
N ASP A 48 -19.18 44.42 20.74
CA ASP A 48 -19.14 45.88 20.55
C ASP A 48 -17.74 46.50 20.55
N ILE A 49 -16.76 45.88 21.22
CA ILE A 49 -15.37 46.38 21.38
C ILE A 49 -14.37 45.25 21.10
N ASP A 50 -13.20 45.58 20.55
CA ASP A 50 -12.13 44.61 20.22
C ASP A 50 -11.69 43.73 21.41
N GLU A 51 -11.69 44.26 22.63
CA GLU A 51 -11.38 43.48 23.85
C GLU A 51 -12.41 42.36 24.09
N ASN A 52 -13.69 42.62 23.84
CA ASN A 52 -14.73 41.62 23.95
C ASN A 52 -14.61 40.57 22.84
N CYS A 53 -14.29 40.98 21.62
CA CYS A 53 -14.03 40.03 20.53
C CYS A 53 -12.87 39.07 20.86
N LYS A 54 -11.80 39.57 21.48
CA LYS A 54 -10.69 38.74 22.00
C LYS A 54 -11.17 37.76 23.06
N TYR A 55 -12.02 38.22 23.99
CA TYR A 55 -12.60 37.37 25.02
C TYR A 55 -13.49 36.27 24.43
N LEU A 56 -14.37 36.60 23.48
CA LEU A 56 -15.25 35.66 22.78
C LEU A 56 -14.45 34.59 22.01
N TYR A 57 -13.37 34.99 21.34
CA TYR A 57 -12.47 34.04 20.67
C TYR A 57 -11.79 33.08 21.67
N ASN A 58 -11.32 33.59 22.81
CA ASN A 58 -10.77 32.75 23.87
C ASN A 58 -11.81 31.85 24.52
N TYR A 59 -13.05 32.33 24.68
CA TYR A 59 -14.18 31.57 25.19
C TYR A 59 -14.53 30.39 24.26
N TYR A 60 -14.60 30.64 22.95
CA TYR A 60 -14.74 29.60 21.93
C TYR A 60 -13.65 28.53 22.07
N LYS A 61 -12.38 28.95 22.14
CA LYS A 61 -11.25 28.02 22.31
C LYS A 61 -11.33 27.25 23.62
N LYS A 62 -11.77 27.88 24.70
CA LYS A 62 -11.89 27.26 26.03
C LYS A 62 -12.93 26.14 26.02
N ILE A 63 -14.11 26.34 25.44
CA ILE A 63 -15.15 25.30 25.36
C ILE A 63 -14.64 24.06 24.62
N ILE A 64 -14.02 24.26 23.46
CA ILE A 64 -13.51 23.16 22.64
C ILE A 64 -12.35 22.45 23.36
N THR A 65 -11.44 23.21 23.99
CA THR A 65 -10.35 22.65 24.80
C THR A 65 -10.89 21.83 25.97
N ASP A 66 -11.85 22.37 26.72
CA ASP A 66 -12.45 21.68 27.87
C ASP A 66 -13.11 20.35 27.46
N TYR A 67 -13.87 20.33 26.37
CA TYR A 67 -14.48 19.10 25.85
C TYR A 67 -13.42 18.10 25.37
N THR A 68 -12.46 18.55 24.56
CA THR A 68 -11.41 17.68 24.02
C THR A 68 -10.51 17.10 25.11
N GLU A 69 -10.17 17.86 26.15
CA GLU A 69 -9.29 17.42 27.22
C GLU A 69 -10.02 16.54 28.26
N LYS A 70 -11.21 16.95 28.72
CA LYS A 70 -11.90 16.27 29.82
C LYS A 70 -12.67 15.03 29.38
N VAL A 71 -13.16 15.02 28.14
CA VAL A 71 -13.97 13.92 27.61
C VAL A 71 -13.15 13.09 26.63
N VAL A 72 -12.76 13.68 25.50
CA VAL A 72 -12.20 12.92 24.36
C VAL A 72 -10.83 12.31 24.69
N LYS A 73 -9.89 13.12 25.19
CA LYS A 73 -8.53 12.67 25.50
C LYS A 73 -8.51 11.56 26.56
N ARG A 74 -9.27 11.72 27.64
CA ARG A 74 -9.31 10.73 28.73
C ARG A 74 -9.82 9.37 28.28
N GLU A 75 -10.84 9.36 27.43
CA GLU A 75 -11.41 8.13 26.89
C GLU A 75 -10.45 7.46 25.92
N LEU A 76 -9.90 8.20 24.95
CA LEU A 76 -9.02 7.62 23.93
C LEU A 76 -7.69 7.12 24.50
N LEU A 77 -7.15 7.75 25.54
CA LEU A 77 -5.90 7.31 26.19
C LEU A 77 -6.02 5.94 26.87
N GLN A 78 -7.23 5.49 27.19
CA GLN A 78 -7.47 4.18 27.82
C GLN A 78 -7.63 3.04 26.80
N LEU A 79 -7.86 3.36 25.52
CA LEU A 79 -8.14 2.39 24.48
C LEU A 79 -6.89 2.03 23.67
N ARG A 80 -6.86 0.82 23.10
CA ARG A 80 -5.78 0.33 22.23
C ARG A 80 -6.37 -0.45 21.05
N GLY A 81 -5.56 -0.67 20.01
CA GLY A 81 -5.93 -1.50 18.87
C GLY A 81 -7.16 -0.99 18.10
N GLU A 82 -8.01 -1.91 17.66
CA GLU A 82 -9.18 -1.61 16.82
C GLU A 82 -10.22 -0.73 17.54
N GLU A 83 -10.42 -0.92 18.84
CA GLU A 83 -11.34 -0.11 19.63
C GLU A 83 -10.92 1.36 19.65
N LEU A 84 -9.62 1.62 19.73
CA LEU A 84 -9.08 2.97 19.64
C LEU A 84 -9.39 3.62 18.28
N LEU A 85 -9.24 2.87 17.18
CA LEU A 85 -9.53 3.37 15.83
C LEU A 85 -11.01 3.75 15.69
N LYS A 86 -11.91 2.82 16.02
CA LYS A 86 -13.38 3.05 15.93
C LYS A 86 -13.82 4.22 16.81
N LYS A 87 -13.30 4.28 18.04
CA LYS A 87 -13.67 5.34 18.98
C LYS A 87 -13.10 6.69 18.58
N LEU A 88 -11.89 6.73 18.02
CA LEU A 88 -11.33 7.94 17.43
C LEU A 88 -12.25 8.47 16.33
N LEU A 89 -12.71 7.61 15.40
CA LEU A 89 -13.57 8.03 14.31
C LEU A 89 -14.88 8.63 14.80
N LEU A 90 -15.50 8.02 15.81
CA LEU A 90 -16.68 8.59 16.46
C LEU A 90 -16.38 9.96 17.06
N ARG A 91 -15.31 10.07 17.87
CA ARG A 91 -14.92 11.33 18.52
C ARG A 91 -14.50 12.39 17.53
N TRP A 92 -13.94 12.00 16.40
CA TRP A 92 -13.62 12.88 15.29
C TRP A 92 -14.88 13.46 14.66
N GLN A 93 -15.86 12.62 14.33
CA GLN A 93 -17.15 13.09 13.80
C GLN A 93 -17.85 14.05 14.78
N ASN A 94 -17.83 13.73 16.07
CA ASN A 94 -18.38 14.61 17.11
C ASN A 94 -17.63 15.95 17.16
N HIS A 95 -16.31 15.93 17.07
CA HIS A 95 -15.51 17.15 17.03
C HIS A 95 -15.81 18.02 15.80
N LYS A 96 -15.96 17.40 14.62
CA LYS A 96 -16.38 18.09 13.40
C LYS A 96 -17.73 18.78 13.56
N MET A 97 -18.69 18.10 14.18
CA MET A 97 -20.01 18.65 14.49
C MET A 97 -19.92 19.82 15.48
N LEU A 98 -19.14 19.66 16.56
CA LEU A 98 -18.90 20.72 17.55
C LEU A 98 -18.32 21.97 16.90
N VAL A 99 -17.23 21.84 16.14
CA VAL A 99 -16.57 22.95 15.45
C VAL A 99 -17.52 23.61 14.45
N TYR A 100 -18.30 22.85 13.69
CA TYR A 100 -19.28 23.38 12.74
C TYR A 100 -20.32 24.29 13.42
N TRP A 101 -20.95 23.81 14.49
CA TRP A 101 -21.99 24.56 15.19
C TRP A 101 -21.41 25.73 15.98
N MET A 102 -20.30 25.53 16.68
CA MET A 102 -19.62 26.60 17.39
C MET A 102 -19.17 27.71 16.43
N ARG A 103 -18.62 27.37 15.25
CA ARG A 103 -18.32 28.37 14.23
C ARG A 103 -19.55 29.14 13.78
N LYS A 104 -20.71 28.49 13.65
CA LYS A 104 -21.97 29.17 13.31
C LYS A 104 -22.40 30.18 14.38
N PHE A 105 -22.36 29.80 15.66
CA PHE A 105 -22.70 30.72 16.75
C PHE A 105 -21.75 31.92 16.83
N PHE A 106 -20.46 31.72 16.55
CA PHE A 106 -19.44 32.75 16.63
C PHE A 106 -19.01 33.30 15.26
N TYR A 107 -19.80 33.09 14.19
CA TYR A 107 -19.41 33.40 12.80
C TYR A 107 -19.04 34.87 12.57
N PHE A 108 -19.60 35.77 13.39
CA PHE A 108 -19.23 37.18 13.40
C PHE A 108 -17.71 37.39 13.55
N LEU A 109 -17.04 36.62 14.43
CA LEU A 109 -15.60 36.74 14.65
C LEU A 109 -14.79 36.40 13.41
N ASP A 110 -15.14 35.33 12.69
CA ASP A 110 -14.52 34.95 11.40
C ASP A 110 -14.69 36.06 10.35
N ARG A 111 -15.84 36.75 10.35
CA ARG A 111 -16.19 37.72 9.30
C ARG A 111 -15.58 39.11 9.54
N TYR A 112 -15.48 39.55 10.79
CA TYR A 112 -15.14 40.94 11.12
C TYR A 112 -13.91 41.10 12.01
N TYR A 113 -13.70 40.23 13.01
CA TYR A 113 -12.59 40.39 13.97
C TYR A 113 -11.30 39.73 13.48
N ILE A 114 -11.37 38.48 13.03
CA ILE A 114 -10.19 37.68 12.66
C ILE A 114 -9.52 38.22 11.40
N LYS A 115 -10.30 38.75 10.44
CA LYS A 115 -9.76 39.41 9.24
C LYS A 115 -8.82 40.58 9.54
N ASN A 116 -9.04 41.24 10.68
CA ASN A 116 -8.29 42.43 11.07
C ASN A 116 -7.13 42.12 12.03
N THR A 117 -6.99 40.87 12.52
CA THR A 117 -6.11 40.53 13.65
C THR A 117 -5.06 39.45 13.38
N ASN A 118 -4.85 38.99 12.14
CA ASN A 118 -3.91 37.91 11.77
C ASN A 118 -4.09 36.61 12.58
N LEU A 119 -5.22 36.42 13.25
CA LEU A 119 -5.50 35.23 14.03
C LEU A 119 -5.93 34.07 13.11
N PRO A 120 -5.74 32.81 13.54
CA PRO A 120 -6.36 31.67 12.89
C PRO A 120 -7.89 31.82 12.83
N SER A 121 -8.51 31.32 11.76
CA SER A 121 -9.97 31.20 11.71
C SER A 121 -10.47 30.32 12.87
N LEU A 122 -11.72 30.49 13.28
CA LEU A 122 -12.35 29.65 14.32
C LEU A 122 -12.25 28.17 13.99
N PHE A 123 -12.41 27.86 12.71
CA PHE A 123 -12.22 26.52 12.17
C PHE A 123 -10.80 26.00 12.41
N LEU A 124 -9.77 26.74 11.97
CA LEU A 124 -8.37 26.33 12.14
C LEU A 124 -8.02 26.21 13.62
N ALA A 125 -8.50 27.12 14.46
CA ALA A 125 -8.31 27.06 15.91
C ALA A 125 -8.92 25.79 16.53
N GLY A 126 -10.15 25.41 16.14
CA GLY A 126 -10.79 24.18 16.60
C GLY A 126 -10.01 22.92 16.19
N MET A 127 -9.36 22.96 15.03
CA MET A 127 -8.52 21.87 14.51
C MET A 127 -7.19 21.76 15.23
N THR A 128 -6.50 22.88 15.42
CA THR A 128 -5.25 22.93 16.18
C THR A 128 -5.47 22.43 17.62
N ILE A 129 -6.63 22.71 18.22
CA ILE A 129 -6.99 22.18 19.55
C ILE A 129 -7.07 20.65 19.52
N PHE A 130 -7.81 20.05 18.58
CA PHE A 130 -7.88 18.59 18.50
C PHE A 130 -6.52 17.95 18.21
N LYS A 131 -5.74 18.54 17.29
CA LYS A 131 -4.40 18.07 16.96
C LYS A 131 -3.49 18.05 18.19
N SER A 132 -3.42 19.17 18.90
CA SER A 132 -2.52 19.34 20.07
C SER A 132 -2.98 18.55 21.29
N GLN A 133 -4.28 18.56 21.60
CA GLN A 133 -4.81 17.97 22.83
C GLN A 133 -5.05 16.46 22.72
N VAL A 134 -5.47 15.99 21.54
CA VAL A 134 -5.87 14.59 21.34
C VAL A 134 -4.86 13.88 20.45
N PHE A 135 -4.79 14.24 19.16
CA PHE A 135 -4.02 13.49 18.17
C PHE A 135 -2.55 13.29 18.56
N ASN A 136 -1.85 14.37 18.93
CA ASN A 136 -0.43 14.31 19.32
C ASN A 136 -0.16 13.38 20.52
N GLN A 137 -1.16 13.11 21.36
CA GLN A 137 -1.04 12.27 22.54
C GLN A 137 -1.26 10.78 22.22
N ILE A 138 -2.02 10.49 21.15
CA ILE A 138 -2.42 9.12 20.80
C ILE A 138 -1.81 8.63 19.48
N LYS A 139 -1.16 9.51 18.69
CA LYS A 139 -0.65 9.23 17.34
C LYS A 139 0.18 7.96 17.25
N VAL A 140 1.08 7.72 18.21
CA VAL A 140 1.92 6.51 18.24
C VAL A 140 1.07 5.25 18.39
N HIS A 141 0.10 5.26 19.31
CA HIS A 141 -0.81 4.13 19.51
C HIS A 141 -1.75 3.91 18.31
N LEU A 142 -2.17 5.00 17.65
CA LEU A 142 -2.95 4.92 16.42
C LEU A 142 -2.16 4.30 15.27
N CYS A 143 -0.94 4.75 15.04
CA CYS A 143 -0.08 4.19 13.98
C CYS A 143 0.18 2.71 14.21
N ASN A 144 0.50 2.31 15.45
CA ASN A 144 0.67 0.90 15.79
C ASN A 144 -0.62 0.10 15.53
N ALA A 145 -1.77 0.60 15.98
CA ALA A 145 -3.06 -0.06 15.75
C ALA A 145 -3.39 -0.21 14.25
N LEU A 146 -3.11 0.80 13.43
CA LEU A 146 -3.28 0.72 11.98
C LEU A 146 -2.36 -0.32 11.36
N ILE A 147 -1.08 -0.30 11.72
CA ILE A 147 -0.09 -1.26 11.21
C ILE A 147 -0.44 -2.69 11.63
N ASP A 148 -0.90 -2.89 12.85
CA ASP A 148 -1.35 -4.19 13.35
C ASP A 148 -2.55 -4.70 12.54
N GLN A 149 -3.54 -3.85 12.25
CA GLN A 149 -4.67 -4.21 11.40
C GLN A 149 -4.22 -4.58 9.98
N ILE A 150 -3.32 -3.81 9.38
CA ILE A 150 -2.78 -4.12 8.05
C ILE A 150 -2.00 -5.45 8.07
N ASN A 151 -1.21 -5.71 9.11
CA ASN A 151 -0.47 -6.96 9.25
C ASN A 151 -1.40 -8.16 9.51
N ASN A 152 -2.49 -7.98 10.25
CA ASN A 152 -3.51 -9.00 10.41
C ASN A 152 -4.16 -9.35 9.07
N GLU A 153 -4.48 -8.35 8.25
CA GLU A 153 -4.99 -8.56 6.89
C GLU A 153 -3.95 -9.26 6.00
N ARG A 154 -2.65 -8.91 6.10
CA ARG A 154 -1.56 -9.62 5.39
C ARG A 154 -1.49 -11.10 5.76
N ASN A 155 -1.88 -11.44 6.99
CA ASN A 155 -1.96 -12.81 7.48
C ASN A 155 -3.32 -13.48 7.18
N GLY A 156 -4.20 -12.81 6.43
CA GLY A 156 -5.49 -13.36 5.99
C GLY A 156 -6.66 -13.12 6.94
N ALA A 157 -6.50 -12.30 7.98
CA ALA A 157 -7.61 -11.92 8.84
C ALA A 157 -8.56 -10.93 8.14
N TYR A 158 -9.84 -11.02 8.45
CA TYR A 158 -10.81 -10.02 8.02
C TYR A 158 -10.65 -8.74 8.85
N ILE A 159 -10.61 -7.60 8.16
CA ILE A 159 -10.47 -6.28 8.77
C ILE A 159 -11.57 -5.33 8.29
N ASP A 160 -11.88 -4.33 9.10
CA ASP A 160 -12.75 -3.23 8.68
C ASP A 160 -11.95 -2.19 7.90
N ILE A 161 -11.91 -2.37 6.57
CA ILE A 161 -11.23 -1.48 5.62
C ILE A 161 -11.72 -0.04 5.75
N ASN A 162 -13.01 0.17 6.03
CA ASN A 162 -13.57 1.51 6.17
C ASN A 162 -13.00 2.22 7.41
N THR A 163 -12.80 1.50 8.51
CA THR A 163 -12.15 2.06 9.71
C THR A 163 -10.71 2.49 9.44
N ILE A 164 -9.94 1.70 8.69
CA ILE A 164 -8.56 2.08 8.29
C ILE A 164 -8.60 3.32 7.40
N LYS A 165 -9.41 3.30 6.34
CA LYS A 165 -9.53 4.40 5.37
C LYS A 165 -9.93 5.72 6.03
N GLU A 166 -10.97 5.71 6.85
CA GLU A 166 -11.43 6.92 7.55
C GLU A 166 -10.39 7.41 8.58
N THR A 167 -9.62 6.50 9.18
CA THR A 167 -8.57 6.87 10.10
C THR A 167 -7.42 7.53 9.35
N LEU A 168 -6.94 6.96 8.24
CA LEU A 168 -5.90 7.58 7.40
C LEU A 168 -6.36 8.93 6.84
N LEU A 169 -7.63 9.04 6.46
CA LEU A 169 -8.23 10.32 6.07
C LEU A 169 -8.19 11.35 7.22
N CYS A 170 -8.31 10.94 8.48
CA CYS A 170 -8.14 11.82 9.63
C CYS A 170 -6.72 12.39 9.72
N PHE A 171 -5.68 11.59 9.44
CA PHE A 171 -4.29 12.07 9.38
C PHE A 171 -4.13 13.14 8.29
N ALA A 172 -4.64 12.87 7.08
CA ALA A 172 -4.62 13.85 5.99
C ALA A 172 -5.39 15.13 6.36
N GLN A 173 -6.59 15.01 6.95
CA GLN A 173 -7.42 16.14 7.36
C GLN A 173 -6.80 17.01 8.47
N LEU A 174 -5.98 16.43 9.36
CA LEU A 174 -5.28 17.16 10.43
C LEU A 174 -3.99 17.85 9.98
N GLY A 175 -3.44 17.48 8.81
CA GLY A 175 -2.27 18.14 8.20
C GLY A 175 -2.57 19.49 7.53
N CYS A 176 -3.85 19.86 7.46
CA CYS A 176 -4.37 20.81 6.51
C CYS A 176 -4.56 22.24 7.03
N ASP A 177 -4.16 23.24 6.24
CA ASP A 177 -4.22 24.66 6.62
C ASP A 177 -5.46 25.44 6.11
N LYS A 178 -6.15 24.99 5.04
CA LYS A 178 -7.25 25.74 4.39
C LYS A 178 -8.46 24.89 3.99
N PHE A 179 -9.55 24.92 4.77
CA PHE A 179 -10.72 24.06 4.57
C PHE A 179 -12.07 24.69 4.99
N SER A 180 -13.16 24.04 4.58
CA SER A 180 -14.52 24.28 5.06
C SER A 180 -15.23 22.96 5.42
N ILE A 181 -16.20 23.03 6.34
CA ILE A 181 -17.08 21.90 6.69
C ILE A 181 -18.45 22.16 6.07
N GLU A 182 -18.90 21.24 5.22
CA GLU A 182 -20.25 21.26 4.69
C GLU A 182 -21.09 20.15 5.33
N ASN A 183 -22.36 20.44 5.57
CA ASN A 183 -23.32 19.45 6.04
C ASN A 183 -24.12 18.94 4.85
N THR A 184 -23.85 17.69 4.45
CA THR A 184 -24.59 17.02 3.38
C THR A 184 -25.34 15.84 3.98
N GLY A 185 -26.67 15.97 4.10
CA GLY A 185 -27.53 14.88 4.58
C GLY A 185 -27.21 14.40 6.01
N GLY A 186 -26.72 15.28 6.89
CA GLY A 186 -26.35 14.93 8.26
C GLY A 186 -24.90 14.44 8.42
N LYS A 187 -24.15 14.25 7.33
CA LYS A 187 -22.71 13.99 7.36
C LYS A 187 -21.93 15.30 7.22
N PHE A 188 -20.98 15.51 8.13
CA PHE A 188 -20.08 16.67 8.10
C PHE A 188 -18.86 16.32 7.24
N LEU A 189 -18.89 16.81 6.01
CA LEU A 189 -17.87 16.60 5.00
C LEU A 189 -16.82 17.72 5.04
N TRP A 190 -15.57 17.33 4.79
CA TRP A 190 -14.41 18.20 4.79
C TRP A 190 -14.04 18.51 3.36
N ILE A 191 -14.00 19.80 3.02
CA ILE A 191 -13.75 20.26 1.66
C ILE A 191 -12.54 21.19 1.66
N GLY A 192 -11.50 20.75 0.95
CA GLY A 192 -10.22 21.44 0.76
C GLY A 192 -9.16 20.47 0.23
N GLN A 193 -7.96 20.98 -0.06
CA GLN A 193 -6.86 20.17 -0.59
C GLN A 193 -6.08 19.52 0.55
N PRO A 194 -6.00 18.17 0.61
CA PRO A 194 -5.29 17.48 1.68
C PRO A 194 -3.80 17.86 1.65
N ASN A 195 -3.26 18.23 2.81
CA ASN A 195 -1.83 18.27 3.02
C ASN A 195 -1.40 16.92 3.61
N LEU A 196 -0.56 16.20 2.87
CA LEU A 196 -0.10 14.87 3.22
C LEU A 196 1.14 14.87 4.13
N ASP A 197 1.70 16.03 4.50
CA ASP A 197 2.90 16.11 5.35
C ASP A 197 2.74 15.30 6.63
N LEU A 198 1.59 15.44 7.31
CA LEU A 198 1.32 14.70 8.54
C LEU A 198 1.17 13.19 8.32
N TYR A 199 0.60 12.79 7.17
CA TYR A 199 0.52 11.38 6.78
C TYR A 199 1.92 10.81 6.54
N HIS A 200 2.76 11.54 5.82
CA HIS A 200 4.14 11.16 5.52
C HIS A 200 4.97 10.99 6.80
N GLU A 201 5.00 12.03 7.64
CA GLU A 201 5.85 12.08 8.83
C GLU A 201 5.39 11.10 9.92
N GLU A 202 4.09 11.04 10.19
CA GLU A 202 3.57 10.32 11.36
C GLU A 202 3.14 8.89 11.05
N PHE A 203 2.79 8.57 9.80
CA PHE A 203 2.30 7.24 9.41
C PHE A 203 3.18 6.55 8.38
N GLU A 204 3.36 7.14 7.19
CA GLU A 204 3.96 6.44 6.04
C GLU A 204 5.37 5.92 6.34
N ASN A 205 6.24 6.75 6.91
CA ASN A 205 7.61 6.35 7.24
C ASN A 205 7.63 5.12 8.16
N ILE A 206 6.80 5.14 9.22
CA ILE A 206 6.69 4.04 10.18
C ILE A 206 6.08 2.81 9.52
N PHE A 207 5.05 3.00 8.69
CA PHE A 207 4.38 1.94 7.95
C PHE A 207 5.34 1.22 6.99
N LEU A 208 6.18 1.96 6.26
CA LEU A 208 7.16 1.42 5.33
C LEU A 208 8.24 0.62 6.09
N GLU A 209 8.76 1.15 7.20
CA GLU A 209 9.71 0.43 8.05
C GLU A 209 9.11 -0.87 8.60
N LYS A 210 7.89 -0.81 9.16
CA LYS A 210 7.21 -2.00 9.69
C LYS A 210 6.84 -3.01 8.61
N THR A 211 6.53 -2.54 7.41
CA THR A 211 6.29 -3.41 6.25
C THR A 211 7.57 -4.11 5.81
N LYS A 212 8.71 -3.41 5.82
CA LYS A 212 10.01 -4.02 5.56
C LYS A 212 10.31 -5.13 6.57
N GLU A 213 10.18 -4.84 7.86
CA GLU A 213 10.36 -5.84 8.93
C GLU A 213 9.44 -7.05 8.74
N PHE A 214 8.16 -6.81 8.42
CA PHE A 214 7.19 -7.87 8.16
C PHE A 214 7.65 -8.80 7.02
N TYR A 215 8.02 -8.24 5.86
CA TYR A 215 8.41 -9.07 4.71
C TYR A 215 9.79 -9.72 4.86
N ILE A 216 10.71 -9.14 5.64
CA ILE A 216 11.95 -9.83 6.04
C ILE A 216 11.62 -11.11 6.83
N SER A 217 10.81 -11.00 7.89
CA SER A 217 10.44 -12.18 8.68
C SER A 217 9.60 -13.17 7.88
N LYS A 218 8.66 -12.68 7.06
CA LYS A 218 7.75 -13.52 6.28
C LYS A 218 8.48 -14.30 5.18
N SER A 219 9.42 -13.67 4.48
CA SER A 219 10.21 -14.34 3.44
C SER A 219 11.10 -15.44 4.01
N GLN A 220 11.76 -15.20 5.15
CA GLN A 220 12.54 -16.24 5.84
C GLN A 220 11.67 -17.42 6.27
N GLN A 221 10.46 -17.14 6.78
CA GLN A 221 9.49 -18.18 7.12
C GLN A 221 9.09 -18.99 5.88
N TRP A 222 8.78 -18.34 4.77
CA TRP A 222 8.39 -19.03 3.54
C TRP A 222 9.53 -19.87 2.94
N ILE A 223 10.76 -19.34 2.90
CA ILE A 223 11.93 -20.08 2.38
C ILE A 223 12.19 -21.36 3.19
N THR A 224 11.95 -21.33 4.50
CA THR A 224 12.20 -22.49 5.37
C THR A 224 11.06 -23.51 5.38
N SER A 225 9.83 -23.11 5.04
CA SER A 225 8.63 -23.95 5.19
C SER A 225 7.96 -24.36 3.88
N MET A 226 8.28 -23.71 2.76
CA MET A 226 7.61 -23.91 1.48
C MET A 226 8.58 -24.44 0.41
N SER A 227 8.02 -25.02 -0.65
CA SER A 227 8.73 -25.26 -1.90
C SER A 227 8.89 -23.99 -2.73
N CYS A 228 9.80 -23.99 -3.71
CA CYS A 228 9.99 -22.83 -4.60
C CYS A 228 8.69 -22.42 -5.33
N PRO A 229 7.87 -23.32 -5.94
CA PRO A 229 6.59 -22.93 -6.54
C PRO A 229 5.63 -22.27 -5.55
N GLU A 230 5.47 -22.83 -4.35
CA GLU A 230 4.60 -22.27 -3.30
C GLU A 230 5.07 -20.89 -2.86
N TYR A 231 6.39 -20.69 -2.73
CA TYR A 231 6.97 -19.37 -2.47
C TYR A 231 6.61 -18.36 -3.57
N LEU A 232 6.76 -18.74 -4.85
CA LEU A 232 6.44 -17.86 -5.97
C LEU A 232 4.96 -17.47 -5.98
N HIS A 233 4.06 -18.43 -5.72
CA HIS A 233 2.63 -18.14 -5.61
C HIS A 233 2.32 -17.21 -4.44
N ALA A 234 2.95 -17.43 -3.28
CA ALA A 234 2.79 -16.56 -2.11
C ALA A 234 3.30 -15.13 -2.37
N VAL A 235 4.43 -14.98 -3.06
CA VAL A 235 4.97 -13.67 -3.46
C VAL A 235 4.04 -12.97 -4.44
N ASN A 236 3.54 -13.66 -5.47
CA ASN A 236 2.61 -13.07 -6.43
C ASN A 236 1.31 -12.62 -5.76
N GLN A 237 0.79 -13.43 -4.83
CA GLN A 237 -0.38 -13.06 -4.03
C GLN A 237 -0.09 -11.87 -3.11
N ALA A 238 1.10 -11.80 -2.52
CA ALA A 238 1.52 -10.66 -1.70
C ALA A 238 1.56 -9.37 -2.53
N PHE A 239 2.11 -9.39 -3.74
CA PHE A 239 2.08 -8.23 -4.65
C PHE A 239 0.66 -7.79 -4.98
N ALA A 240 -0.22 -8.73 -5.35
CA ALA A 240 -1.61 -8.41 -5.65
C ALA A 240 -2.34 -7.81 -4.43
N ASN A 241 -2.05 -8.34 -3.24
CA ASN A 241 -2.62 -7.82 -1.99
C ASN A 241 -2.13 -6.41 -1.67
N GLU A 242 -0.83 -6.11 -1.80
CA GLU A 242 -0.32 -4.75 -1.57
C GLU A 242 -0.84 -3.76 -2.62
N GLU A 243 -0.96 -4.17 -3.89
CA GLU A 243 -1.56 -3.32 -4.92
C GLU A 243 -3.04 -3.03 -4.65
N ARG A 244 -3.79 -4.01 -4.13
CA ARG A 244 -5.16 -3.79 -3.66
C ARG A 244 -5.23 -2.78 -2.51
N ARG A 245 -4.33 -2.85 -1.53
CA ARG A 245 -4.26 -1.89 -0.41
C ARG A 245 -4.01 -0.46 -0.89
N LEU A 246 -3.11 -0.31 -1.86
CA LEU A 246 -2.83 0.98 -2.52
C LEU A 246 -4.04 1.57 -3.23
N GLN A 247 -4.95 0.73 -3.74
CA GLN A 247 -6.16 1.18 -4.40
C GLN A 247 -7.30 1.48 -3.41
N GLU A 248 -7.41 0.72 -2.32
CA GLU A 248 -8.57 0.79 -1.43
C GLU A 248 -8.46 1.91 -0.39
N TYR A 249 -7.29 2.06 0.25
CA TYR A 249 -7.17 2.90 1.45
C TYR A 249 -5.83 3.62 1.68
N LEU A 250 -4.73 3.28 1.00
CA LEU A 250 -3.47 4.03 1.13
C LEU A 250 -3.42 5.21 0.15
N GLU A 251 -2.58 6.20 0.45
CA GLU A 251 -2.40 7.36 -0.41
C GLU A 251 -1.55 7.02 -1.65
N PRO A 252 -1.81 7.65 -2.83
CA PRO A 252 -1.10 7.34 -4.07
C PRO A 252 0.42 7.51 -4.01
N CYS A 253 0.91 8.46 -3.20
CA CYS A 253 2.33 8.71 -2.99
C CYS A 253 3.07 7.52 -2.36
N THR A 254 2.36 6.63 -1.65
CA THR A 254 2.93 5.46 -0.99
C THR A 254 3.25 4.31 -1.95
N LYS A 255 2.72 4.34 -3.19
CA LYS A 255 2.84 3.24 -4.16
C LYS A 255 4.29 2.83 -4.44
N ASP A 256 5.09 3.78 -4.92
CA ASP A 256 6.46 3.50 -5.34
C ASP A 256 7.37 3.04 -4.18
N PRO A 257 7.41 3.73 -3.01
CA PRO A 257 8.26 3.28 -1.91
C PRO A 257 7.80 1.92 -1.34
N LEU A 258 6.49 1.67 -1.24
CA LEU A 258 5.97 0.39 -0.77
C LEU A 258 6.35 -0.75 -1.70
N MET A 259 6.03 -0.65 -3.00
CA MET A 259 6.30 -1.73 -3.95
C MET A 259 7.80 -2.01 -4.07
N LYS A 260 8.64 -0.97 -3.99
CA LYS A 260 10.10 -1.15 -3.96
C LYS A 260 10.56 -1.98 -2.76
N ILE A 261 10.02 -1.73 -1.57
CA ILE A 261 10.32 -2.53 -0.36
C ILE A 261 9.89 -3.97 -0.56
N VAL A 262 8.65 -4.20 -1.02
CA VAL A 262 8.11 -5.55 -1.17
C VAL A 262 8.92 -6.35 -2.21
N ILE A 263 9.30 -5.74 -3.34
CA ILE A 263 10.18 -6.36 -4.35
C ILE A 263 11.56 -6.66 -3.77
N ASN A 264 12.17 -5.73 -3.05
CA ASN A 264 13.50 -5.94 -2.50
C ASN A 264 13.52 -7.08 -1.48
N GLU A 265 12.56 -7.09 -0.56
CA GLU A 265 12.54 -8.07 0.53
C GLU A 265 12.01 -9.45 0.08
N LEU A 266 11.09 -9.53 -0.90
CA LEU A 266 10.59 -10.82 -1.38
C LEU A 266 11.39 -11.40 -2.56
N VAL A 267 12.02 -10.55 -3.38
CA VAL A 267 12.68 -10.97 -4.63
C VAL A 267 14.19 -10.71 -4.58
N ALA A 268 14.63 -9.47 -4.43
CA ALA A 268 16.05 -9.12 -4.59
C ALA A 268 16.95 -9.81 -3.56
N ASN A 269 16.59 -9.73 -2.28
CA ASN A 269 17.38 -10.27 -1.16
C ASN A 269 17.36 -11.80 -1.13
N ASN A 270 16.31 -12.42 -1.66
CA ASN A 270 16.05 -13.85 -1.56
C ASN A 270 16.24 -14.61 -2.88
N ALA A 271 16.57 -13.94 -3.98
CA ALA A 271 16.68 -14.52 -5.31
C ALA A 271 17.53 -15.79 -5.35
N ARG A 272 18.75 -15.75 -4.80
CA ARG A 272 19.64 -16.93 -4.79
C ARG A 272 19.06 -18.08 -3.98
N ALA A 273 18.58 -17.79 -2.77
CA ALA A 273 18.03 -18.80 -1.88
C ALA A 273 16.82 -19.52 -2.49
N VAL A 274 15.93 -18.77 -3.16
CA VAL A 274 14.73 -19.31 -3.82
C VAL A 274 15.09 -20.13 -5.07
N LEU A 275 16.05 -19.67 -5.87
CA LEU A 275 16.49 -20.38 -7.07
C LEU A 275 17.24 -21.68 -6.76
N GLU A 276 17.95 -21.72 -5.63
CA GLU A 276 18.79 -22.85 -5.19
C GLU A 276 18.10 -23.76 -4.16
N MET A 277 16.77 -23.64 -3.99
CA MET A 277 16.02 -24.49 -3.07
C MET A 277 16.18 -25.98 -3.42
N PRO A 278 16.55 -26.84 -2.47
CA PRO A 278 16.84 -28.24 -2.75
C PRO A 278 15.59 -28.98 -3.22
N GLY A 279 15.68 -29.63 -4.39
CA GLY A 279 14.63 -30.49 -4.95
C GLY A 279 13.44 -29.75 -5.57
N THR A 280 13.39 -28.42 -5.48
CA THR A 280 12.28 -27.62 -6.01
C THR A 280 12.72 -26.34 -6.72
N GLY A 281 14.01 -25.99 -6.67
CA GLY A 281 14.57 -24.77 -7.25
C GLY A 281 14.53 -24.75 -8.78
N PHE A 282 15.14 -23.71 -9.35
CA PHE A 282 15.07 -23.43 -10.78
C PHE A 282 15.60 -24.57 -11.66
N GLU A 283 16.72 -25.18 -11.27
CA GLU A 283 17.28 -26.32 -12.02
C GLU A 283 16.34 -27.54 -12.02
N ASP A 284 15.64 -27.79 -10.91
CA ASP A 284 14.68 -28.89 -10.81
C ASP A 284 13.41 -28.60 -11.62
N MET A 285 12.97 -27.34 -11.67
CA MET A 285 11.88 -26.93 -12.56
C MET A 285 12.24 -27.14 -14.03
N LEU A 286 13.47 -26.79 -14.43
CA LEU A 286 13.98 -27.01 -15.79
C LEU A 286 14.07 -28.51 -16.13
N LYS A 287 14.59 -29.34 -15.22
CA LYS A 287 14.70 -30.79 -15.45
C LYS A 287 13.34 -31.48 -15.57
N ASN A 288 12.35 -31.03 -14.81
CA ASN A 288 11.02 -31.63 -14.77
C ASN A 288 10.03 -31.00 -15.76
N GLY A 289 10.46 -30.05 -16.59
CA GLY A 289 9.61 -29.40 -17.59
C GLY A 289 8.45 -28.59 -16.99
N LYS A 290 8.66 -27.97 -15.82
CA LYS A 290 7.66 -27.17 -15.10
C LYS A 290 7.51 -25.75 -15.68
N ILE A 291 6.99 -25.66 -16.91
CA ILE A 291 6.93 -24.43 -17.70
C ILE A 291 6.00 -23.34 -17.12
N ASP A 292 4.93 -23.72 -16.42
CA ASP A 292 4.03 -22.74 -15.78
C ASP A 292 4.68 -22.07 -14.56
N GLU A 293 5.41 -22.83 -13.75
CA GLU A 293 6.16 -22.32 -12.61
C GLU A 293 7.33 -21.43 -13.06
N LEU A 294 8.00 -21.79 -14.16
CA LEU A 294 9.02 -20.95 -14.79
C LEU A 294 8.43 -19.63 -15.29
N LYS A 295 7.21 -19.65 -15.84
CA LYS A 295 6.50 -18.44 -16.25
C LYS A 295 6.17 -17.54 -15.07
N LEU A 296 5.67 -18.12 -13.98
CA LEU A 296 5.40 -17.38 -12.76
C LEU A 296 6.69 -16.76 -12.20
N MET A 297 7.78 -17.53 -12.16
CA MET A 297 9.09 -17.05 -11.73
C MET A 297 9.55 -15.87 -12.59
N PHE A 298 9.48 -15.97 -13.91
CA PHE A 298 9.84 -14.87 -14.79
C PHE A 298 8.97 -13.63 -14.52
N SER A 299 7.65 -13.79 -14.37
CA SER A 299 6.73 -12.67 -14.12
C SER A 299 7.06 -11.87 -12.85
N ILE A 300 7.53 -12.56 -11.80
CA ILE A 300 7.93 -11.96 -10.51
C ILE A 300 9.28 -11.25 -10.63
N PHE A 301 10.22 -11.85 -11.35
CA PHE A 301 11.62 -11.40 -11.42
C PHE A 301 11.86 -10.37 -12.53
N ARG A 302 10.96 -10.24 -13.52
CA ARG A 302 11.15 -9.38 -14.70
C ARG A 302 11.40 -7.91 -14.36
N ASN A 303 10.84 -7.44 -13.25
CA ASN A 303 10.95 -6.03 -12.83
C ASN A 303 12.24 -5.75 -12.03
N HIS A 304 13.07 -6.77 -11.76
CA HIS A 304 14.33 -6.63 -11.06
C HIS A 304 15.48 -7.23 -11.86
N GLU A 305 16.08 -6.39 -12.70
CA GLU A 305 17.15 -6.76 -13.65
C GLU A 305 18.31 -7.56 -13.02
N PRO A 306 18.83 -7.21 -11.82
CA PRO A 306 19.89 -8.02 -11.19
C PRO A 306 19.46 -9.45 -10.88
N SER A 307 18.21 -9.67 -10.44
CA SER A 307 17.73 -11.04 -10.17
C SER A 307 17.46 -11.80 -11.47
N LEU A 308 17.04 -11.10 -12.53
CA LEU A 308 16.87 -11.70 -13.85
C LEU A 308 18.20 -12.23 -14.42
N ASN A 309 19.30 -11.51 -14.19
CA ASN A 309 20.64 -11.94 -14.57
C ASN A 309 21.09 -13.22 -13.84
N ILE A 310 20.64 -13.44 -12.59
CA ILE A 310 20.92 -14.68 -11.86
C ILE A 310 20.19 -15.87 -12.54
N ILE A 311 18.92 -15.68 -12.92
CA ILE A 311 18.15 -16.69 -13.66
C ILE A 311 18.84 -17.00 -14.99
N ALA A 312 19.28 -15.98 -15.71
CA ALA A 312 20.00 -16.13 -16.96
C ALA A 312 21.30 -16.94 -16.81
N ALA A 313 22.11 -16.63 -15.80
CA ALA A 313 23.34 -17.37 -15.52
C ALA A 313 23.06 -18.86 -15.21
N LYS A 314 22.02 -19.15 -14.43
CA LYS A 314 21.61 -20.53 -14.13
C LYS A 314 21.09 -21.26 -15.36
N LEU A 315 20.32 -20.58 -16.23
CA LEU A 315 19.86 -21.16 -17.49
C LEU A 315 21.04 -21.47 -18.42
N SER A 316 22.02 -20.56 -18.52
CA SER A 316 23.25 -20.79 -19.30
C SER A 316 23.97 -22.05 -18.84
N PHE A 317 24.16 -22.20 -17.53
CA PHE A 317 24.81 -23.39 -16.96
C PHE A 317 24.04 -24.68 -17.25
N TYR A 318 22.70 -24.64 -17.17
CA TYR A 318 21.85 -25.78 -17.52
C TYR A 318 21.97 -26.16 -19.00
N LEU A 319 21.96 -25.18 -19.90
CA LEU A 319 22.13 -25.41 -21.34
C LEU A 319 23.49 -26.06 -21.62
N GLU A 320 24.58 -25.48 -21.11
CA GLU A 320 25.93 -26.04 -21.28
C GLU A 320 26.05 -27.48 -20.75
N THR A 321 25.39 -27.78 -19.63
CA THR A 321 25.39 -29.12 -19.03
C THR A 321 24.64 -30.12 -19.91
N ARG A 322 23.43 -29.79 -20.38
CA ARG A 322 22.63 -30.68 -21.26
C ARG A 322 23.28 -30.85 -22.63
N GLU A 323 23.81 -29.78 -23.19
CA GLU A 323 24.60 -29.79 -24.42
C GLU A 323 25.81 -30.73 -24.28
N GLY A 324 26.56 -30.62 -23.18
CA GLY A 324 27.70 -31.49 -22.88
C GLY A 324 27.32 -32.96 -22.76
N LEU A 325 26.17 -33.29 -22.17
CA LEU A 325 25.66 -34.65 -22.08
C LEU A 325 25.32 -35.24 -23.46
N ILE A 326 24.81 -34.43 -24.39
CA ILE A 326 24.47 -34.88 -25.75
C ILE A 326 25.75 -35.15 -26.57
N VAL A 327 26.79 -34.32 -26.41
CA VAL A 327 28.02 -34.38 -27.22
C VAL A 327 28.98 -35.46 -26.75
N ASN A 328 29.08 -35.63 -25.43
CA ASN A 328 30.03 -36.56 -24.83
C ASN A 328 29.45 -37.97 -24.66
N ASP A 329 28.22 -38.24 -25.11
CA ASP A 329 27.64 -39.59 -25.10
C ASP A 329 28.26 -40.42 -26.24
N PRO A 330 29.10 -41.42 -25.94
CA PRO A 330 29.79 -42.22 -26.95
C PRO A 330 28.82 -43.04 -27.82
N LYS A 331 27.60 -43.34 -27.34
CA LYS A 331 26.58 -44.05 -28.14
C LYS A 331 25.94 -43.15 -29.19
N LEU A 332 25.85 -41.85 -28.91
CA LEU A 332 25.31 -40.86 -29.85
C LEU A 332 26.34 -40.43 -30.88
N GLN A 333 27.63 -40.53 -30.58
CA GLN A 333 28.71 -40.23 -31.53
C GLN A 333 28.71 -41.19 -32.73
N GLU A 334 28.35 -42.46 -32.52
CA GLU A 334 28.23 -43.47 -33.58
C GLU A 334 26.86 -43.42 -34.30
N ALA A 335 25.81 -42.93 -33.63
CA ALA A 335 24.44 -42.90 -34.12
C ALA A 335 24.00 -41.51 -34.62
N MET A 336 24.48 -41.11 -35.80
CA MET A 336 24.25 -39.81 -36.44
C MET A 336 22.78 -39.32 -36.47
N LYS A 337 21.82 -40.20 -36.80
CA LYS A 337 20.39 -39.85 -36.83
C LYS A 337 19.82 -39.58 -35.44
N GLU A 338 20.22 -40.37 -34.45
CA GLU A 338 19.76 -40.23 -33.08
C GLU A 338 20.33 -38.95 -32.45
N PHE A 339 21.60 -38.64 -32.73
CA PHE A 339 22.23 -37.39 -32.29
C PHE A 339 21.50 -36.15 -32.84
N THR A 340 21.27 -36.10 -34.15
CA THR A 340 20.59 -34.96 -34.79
C THR A 340 19.11 -34.85 -34.37
N ASN A 341 18.43 -35.97 -34.14
CA ASN A 341 17.05 -35.97 -33.65
C ASN A 341 16.96 -35.46 -32.20
N ARG A 342 17.82 -35.94 -31.30
CA ARG A 342 17.88 -35.45 -29.91
C ARG A 342 18.22 -33.97 -29.83
N LEU A 343 19.13 -33.50 -30.68
CA LEU A 343 19.47 -32.07 -30.74
C LEU A 343 18.29 -31.23 -31.23
N SER A 344 17.54 -31.71 -32.23
CA SER A 344 16.33 -31.03 -32.71
C SER A 344 15.28 -30.94 -31.60
N ILE A 345 14.98 -32.05 -30.93
CA ILE A 345 14.02 -32.10 -29.82
C ILE A 345 14.45 -31.16 -28.70
N PHE A 346 15.73 -31.18 -28.32
CA PHE A 346 16.25 -30.28 -27.30
C PHE A 346 16.13 -28.80 -27.69
N LYS A 347 16.40 -28.46 -28.96
CA LYS A 347 16.20 -27.10 -29.46
C LYS A 347 14.74 -26.68 -29.37
N ASP A 348 13.83 -27.54 -29.82
CA ASP A 348 12.39 -27.29 -29.81
C ASP A 348 11.88 -27.09 -28.36
N GLU A 349 12.34 -27.92 -27.42
CA GLU A 349 12.05 -27.79 -25.97
C GLU A 349 12.45 -26.41 -25.42
N ILE A 350 13.67 -25.95 -25.73
CA ILE A 350 14.18 -24.66 -25.25
C ILE A 350 13.48 -23.48 -25.95
N ASP A 351 13.18 -23.61 -27.25
CA ASP A 351 12.45 -22.60 -28.01
C ASP A 351 11.02 -22.42 -27.48
N GLU A 352 10.32 -23.52 -27.16
CA GLU A 352 9.00 -23.49 -26.53
C GLU A 352 9.05 -22.86 -25.14
N MET A 353 10.03 -23.24 -24.32
CA MET A 353 10.24 -22.67 -22.98
C MET A 353 10.48 -21.16 -23.03
N ILE A 354 11.34 -20.67 -23.93
CA ILE A 354 11.63 -19.23 -24.08
C ILE A 354 10.40 -18.47 -24.57
N LYS A 355 9.64 -19.07 -25.49
CA LYS A 355 8.42 -18.47 -26.02
C LYS A 355 7.33 -18.36 -24.95
N TYR A 356 7.09 -19.44 -24.20
CA TYR A 356 5.97 -19.52 -23.25
C TYR A 356 6.31 -18.97 -21.86
N SER A 357 7.38 -19.47 -21.24
CA SER A 357 7.74 -19.13 -19.85
C SER A 357 8.47 -17.78 -19.74
N PHE A 358 9.32 -17.45 -20.72
CA PHE A 358 10.09 -16.21 -20.71
C PHE A 358 9.51 -15.13 -21.65
N GLU A 359 8.31 -15.36 -22.21
CA GLU A 359 7.57 -14.41 -23.06
C GLU A 359 8.41 -13.78 -24.20
N ASN A 360 9.33 -14.56 -24.78
CA ASN A 360 10.29 -14.07 -25.79
C ASN A 360 11.17 -12.90 -25.34
N HIS A 361 11.46 -12.80 -24.04
CA HIS A 361 12.30 -11.76 -23.51
C HIS A 361 13.71 -11.80 -24.14
N SER A 362 14.15 -10.67 -24.68
CA SER A 362 15.35 -10.56 -25.53
C SER A 362 16.63 -11.11 -24.90
N LEU A 363 16.76 -11.00 -23.58
CA LEU A 363 17.90 -11.54 -22.83
C LEU A 363 18.00 -13.06 -22.98
N PHE A 364 16.90 -13.79 -22.82
CA PHE A 364 16.88 -15.25 -22.88
C PHE A 364 16.99 -15.76 -24.32
N GLN A 365 16.45 -15.02 -25.30
CA GLN A 365 16.65 -15.32 -26.72
C GLN A 365 18.13 -15.23 -27.10
N ARG A 366 18.81 -14.13 -26.74
CA ARG A 366 20.25 -13.97 -26.97
C ARG A 366 21.05 -15.05 -26.26
N LEU A 367 20.67 -15.40 -25.04
CA LEU A 367 21.34 -16.42 -24.25
C LEU A 367 21.26 -17.80 -24.93
N ARG A 368 20.07 -18.19 -25.40
CA ARG A 368 19.90 -19.39 -26.22
C ARG A 368 20.75 -19.33 -27.47
N ASP A 369 20.67 -18.26 -28.24
CA ASP A 369 21.36 -18.16 -29.53
C ASP A 369 22.88 -18.27 -29.34
N MET A 370 23.43 -17.62 -28.31
CA MET A 370 24.84 -17.71 -27.95
C MET A 370 25.23 -19.11 -27.45
N SER A 371 24.40 -19.76 -26.64
CA SER A 371 24.64 -21.14 -26.16
C SER A 371 24.73 -22.11 -27.33
N PHE A 372 23.70 -22.13 -28.18
CA PHE A 372 23.67 -23.00 -29.36
C PHE A 372 24.78 -22.65 -30.36
N GLN A 373 25.13 -21.38 -30.54
CA GLN A 373 26.26 -21.00 -31.40
C GLN A 373 27.60 -21.53 -30.86
N ASN A 374 27.85 -21.37 -29.55
CA ASN A 374 29.06 -21.87 -28.90
C ASN A 374 29.13 -23.40 -28.97
N PHE A 375 28.01 -24.07 -28.74
CA PHE A 375 27.85 -25.50 -28.91
C PHE A 375 28.19 -25.98 -30.33
N MET A 376 27.59 -25.34 -31.35
CA MET A 376 27.81 -25.69 -32.75
C MET A 376 29.29 -25.54 -33.13
N ASN A 377 29.94 -24.49 -32.64
CA ASN A 377 31.37 -24.25 -32.90
C ASN A 377 32.30 -25.28 -32.20
N ARG A 378 31.88 -25.85 -31.07
CA ARG A 378 32.66 -26.85 -30.32
C ARG A 378 32.49 -28.27 -30.86
N CYS A 379 31.46 -28.55 -31.66
CA CYS A 379 31.15 -29.88 -32.17
C CYS A 379 31.62 -30.05 -33.63
N PRO A 380 32.82 -30.60 -33.90
CA PRO A 380 33.36 -30.67 -35.26
C PRO A 380 32.54 -31.55 -36.21
N TYR A 381 31.84 -32.56 -35.69
CA TYR A 381 31.06 -33.51 -36.50
C TYR A 381 29.63 -33.03 -36.80
N LEU A 382 29.15 -31.98 -36.14
CA LEU A 382 27.75 -31.55 -36.23
C LEU A 382 27.36 -31.14 -37.66
N ALA A 383 28.22 -30.40 -38.37
CA ALA A 383 27.94 -29.97 -39.74
C ALA A 383 27.80 -31.16 -40.70
N GLN A 384 28.67 -32.18 -40.55
CA GLN A 384 28.62 -33.40 -41.36
C GLN A 384 27.38 -34.24 -41.04
N TYR A 385 27.00 -34.31 -39.76
CA TYR A 385 25.85 -35.08 -39.29
C TYR A 385 24.53 -34.43 -39.70
N ALA A 386 24.44 -33.10 -39.62
CA ALA A 386 23.30 -32.33 -40.11
C ALA A 386 23.13 -32.46 -41.62
N ALA A 387 24.21 -32.30 -42.40
CA ALA A 387 24.17 -32.44 -43.86
C ALA A 387 23.71 -33.84 -44.30
N SER A 388 24.23 -34.88 -43.66
CA SER A 388 23.88 -36.28 -43.96
C SER A 388 22.44 -36.62 -43.53
N ASN A 389 21.95 -36.06 -42.42
CA ASN A 389 20.56 -36.24 -42.01
C ASN A 389 19.59 -35.51 -42.95
N CYS A 390 19.95 -34.32 -43.44
CA CYS A 390 19.21 -33.63 -44.49
C CYS A 390 19.15 -34.44 -45.78
N ASP A 391 20.28 -34.98 -46.25
CA ASP A 391 20.34 -35.85 -47.43
C ASP A 391 19.46 -37.11 -47.26
N HIS A 392 19.48 -37.72 -46.07
CA HIS A 392 18.62 -38.87 -45.78
C HIS A 392 17.13 -38.52 -45.74
N LYS A 393 16.74 -37.41 -45.11
CA LYS A 393 15.33 -36.94 -45.09
C LYS A 393 14.84 -36.55 -46.48
N MET A 394 15.69 -35.92 -47.29
CA MET A 394 15.35 -35.57 -48.68
C MET A 394 15.18 -36.82 -49.54
N LYS A 395 16.08 -37.80 -49.44
CA LYS A 395 15.95 -39.08 -50.17
C LYS A 395 14.69 -39.84 -49.79
N LYS A 396 14.36 -39.90 -48.50
CA LYS A 396 13.13 -40.55 -48.02
C LYS A 396 11.86 -39.81 -48.46
N GLY A 397 11.87 -38.47 -48.42
CA GLY A 397 10.76 -37.67 -48.95
C GLY A 397 10.61 -37.79 -50.48
N LEU A 398 11.69 -38.06 -51.22
CA LEU A 398 11.63 -38.34 -52.65
C LEU A 398 11.07 -39.74 -52.94
N GLU A 399 11.37 -40.73 -52.08
CA GLU A 399 10.76 -42.07 -52.14
C GLU A 399 9.25 -42.02 -51.87
N ASP A 400 8.80 -41.27 -50.86
CA ASP A 400 7.37 -41.11 -50.53
C ASP A 400 6.55 -40.31 -51.59
N ILE A 401 7.22 -39.59 -52.51
CA ILE A 401 6.59 -38.87 -53.64
C ILE A 401 6.60 -39.71 -54.93
N SER A 402 7.38 -40.79 -54.97
CA SER A 402 7.52 -41.67 -56.13
C SER A 402 6.74 -42.99 -56.03
N GLU A 403 6.05 -43.23 -54.91
CA GLU A 403 4.86 -44.10 -54.80
C GLU A 403 3.57 -43.30 -55.02
#